data_AF-Q8ZVM2-F1
#
_entry.id   AF-Q8ZVM2-F1
#
_cell.length_a   1.000
_cell.length_b   1.000
_cell.length_c   1.000
_cell.angle_alpha   90.00
_cell.angle_beta   90.00
_cell.angle_gamma   90.00
#
_symmetry.space_group_name_H-M   'P 1'
#
loop_
_entity.id
_entity.type
_entity.pdbx_description
1 polymer ?
#
loop_
_entity_poly.entity_id
_entity_poly.type
_entity_poly.pdbx_seq_one_letter_code
_entity_poly.pdbx_strand_id
1 'polypeptide(L)'
;MSLYVLHSEKVYIECDMEYSAGKDVSCIIRGATAECVKSALAKINGADYITVKGGEEVNVTISTSVFKAGKTPGELIRELFILLRAC
;
A
#
# COMPACT_ATOMS: atom_id res chain seq x y z
N MET A 1 -11.72 -13.56 -4.99
CA MET A 1 -10.58 -13.06 -4.21
C MET A 1 -9.36 -13.02 -5.11
N SER A 2 -8.93 -11.81 -5.48
CA SER A 2 -7.67 -11.59 -6.17
C SER A 2 -6.68 -11.04 -5.16
N LEU A 3 -5.78 -11.90 -4.68
CA LEU A 3 -4.72 -11.49 -3.76
C LEU A 3 -3.50 -11.02 -4.57
N TYR A 4 -2.97 -9.86 -4.22
CA TYR A 4 -1.72 -9.36 -4.76
C TYR A 4 -0.67 -9.32 -3.68
N VAL A 5 0.40 -10.09 -3.89
CA VAL A 5 1.45 -10.30 -2.91
C VAL A 5 2.78 -9.82 -3.48
N LEU A 6 3.46 -8.96 -2.72
CA LEU A 6 4.84 -8.56 -2.96
C LEU A 6 5.68 -8.95 -1.76
N HIS A 7 6.76 -9.68 -2.00
CA HIS A 7 7.61 -10.20 -0.94
C HIS A 7 9.10 -10.01 -1.27
N SER A 8 9.86 -9.64 -0.25
CA SER A 8 11.32 -9.61 -0.21
C SER A 8 11.78 -10.12 1.15
N GLU A 9 13.08 -10.37 1.34
CA GLU A 9 13.64 -10.84 2.62
C GLU A 9 13.32 -9.95 3.82
N LYS A 10 13.00 -8.67 3.59
CA LYS A 10 12.71 -7.68 4.64
C LYS A 10 11.24 -7.27 4.75
N VAL A 11 10.52 -7.26 3.63
CA VAL A 11 9.19 -6.64 3.54
C VAL A 11 8.24 -7.58 2.82
N TYR A 12 7.05 -7.73 3.42
CA TYR A 12 5.93 -8.47 2.87
C TYR A 12 4.71 -7.55 2.78
N ILE A 13 4.11 -7.48 1.60
CA ILE A 13 2.87 -6.74 1.35
C ILE A 13 1.85 -7.70 0.76
N GLU A 14 0.68 -7.76 1.35
CA GLU A 14 -0.45 -8.54 0.87
C GLU A 14 -1.65 -7.62 0.72
N CYS A 15 -2.24 -7.55 -0.47
CA CYS A 15 -3.37 -6.70 -0.77
C CYS A 15 -4.54 -7.50 -1.32
N ASP A 16 -5.75 -7.22 -0.81
CA ASP A 16 -6.99 -7.65 -1.43
C ASP A 16 -7.33 -6.68 -2.58
N MET A 17 -7.16 -7.17 -3.81
CA MET A 17 -7.37 -6.41 -5.04
C MET A 17 -8.77 -6.64 -5.62
N GLU A 18 -9.80 -6.73 -4.78
CA GLU A 18 -11.17 -6.76 -5.27
C GLU A 18 -11.61 -5.36 -5.76
N TYR A 19 -11.39 -5.08 -7.05
CA TYR A 19 -11.82 -3.83 -7.68
C TYR A 19 -13.33 -3.78 -7.83
N SER A 20 -14.00 -3.16 -6.87
CA SER A 20 -15.40 -2.77 -6.99
C SER A 20 -15.50 -1.24 -6.92
N ALA A 21 -16.45 -0.65 -7.65
CA ALA A 21 -16.69 0.79 -7.57
C ALA A 21 -17.00 1.20 -6.12
N GLY A 22 -16.19 2.09 -5.55
CA GLY A 22 -16.33 2.56 -4.18
C GLY A 22 -15.81 1.62 -3.09
N LYS A 23 -15.15 0.50 -3.46
CA LYS A 23 -14.35 -0.28 -2.52
C LYS A 23 -12.91 0.22 -2.53
N ASP A 24 -12.30 0.32 -1.37
CA ASP A 24 -10.88 0.60 -1.24
C ASP A 24 -10.08 -0.72 -1.22
N VAL A 25 -8.86 -0.69 -1.74
CA VAL A 25 -7.92 -1.81 -1.70
C VAL A 25 -7.29 -1.86 -0.31
N SER A 26 -7.43 -2.99 0.38
CA SER A 26 -6.87 -3.17 1.72
C SER A 26 -5.60 -4.00 1.65
N CYS A 27 -4.54 -3.50 2.26
CA CYS A 27 -3.21 -4.10 2.27
C CYS A 27 -2.70 -4.27 3.70
N ILE A 28 -2.00 -5.37 3.94
CA ILE A 28 -1.27 -5.66 5.16
C ILE A 28 0.22 -5.63 4.84
N ILE A 29 0.97 -4.85 5.61
CA ILE A 29 2.42 -4.73 5.47
C ILE A 29 3.09 -5.30 6.72
N ARG A 30 4.01 -6.24 6.51
CA ARG A 30 4.83 -6.88 7.53
C ARG A 30 6.32 -6.65 7.25
N GLY A 31 7.11 -6.58 8.31
CA GLY A 31 8.56 -6.33 8.23
C GLY A 31 8.94 -4.85 8.08
N ALA A 32 7.96 -3.94 8.13
CA ALA A 32 8.19 -2.49 8.16
C ALA A 32 7.43 -1.84 9.33
N THR A 33 8.04 -0.86 9.99
CA THR A 33 7.38 -0.08 11.06
C THR A 33 6.41 0.94 10.46
N ALA A 34 5.40 1.34 11.25
CA ALA A 34 4.46 2.37 10.83
C ALA A 34 5.16 3.70 10.47
N GLU A 35 6.26 4.06 11.14
CA GLU A 35 7.09 5.22 10.82
C GLU A 35 7.79 5.09 9.46
N CYS A 36 8.37 3.92 9.17
CA CYS A 36 8.95 3.64 7.86
C CYS A 36 7.89 3.74 6.75
N VAL A 37 6.70 3.16 6.97
CA VAL A 37 5.60 3.22 6.00
C VAL A 37 5.13 4.66 5.77
N LYS A 38 4.95 5.45 6.83
CA LYS A 38 4.61 6.88 6.68
C LYS A 38 5.69 7.67 5.95
N SER A 39 6.97 7.40 6.23
CA SER A 39 8.09 8.06 5.56
C SER A 39 8.21 7.67 4.09
N ALA A 40 7.90 6.42 3.75
CA ALA A 40 7.83 5.95 2.37
C ALA A 40 6.66 6.64 1.64
N LEU A 41 5.48 6.70 2.25
CA LEU A 41 4.31 7.35 1.67
C LEU A 41 4.54 8.84 1.41
N ALA A 42 5.26 9.55 2.28
CA ALA A 42 5.61 10.95 2.06
C ALA A 42 6.42 11.20 0.77
N LYS A 43 7.04 10.16 0.19
CA LYS A 43 7.79 10.22 -1.07
C LYS A 43 6.96 9.79 -2.29
N ILE A 44 5.76 9.26 -2.09
CA ILE A 44 4.89 8.76 -3.17
C ILE A 44 3.93 9.84 -3.61
N ASN A 45 3.91 10.12 -4.90
CA ASN A 45 2.88 10.96 -5.49
C ASN A 45 1.56 10.18 -5.57
N GLY A 46 0.56 10.56 -4.77
CA GLY A 46 -0.68 9.81 -4.58
C GLY A 46 -0.88 9.27 -3.15
N ALA A 47 -0.04 9.68 -2.20
CA ALA A 47 -0.21 9.35 -0.78
C ALA A 47 -1.56 9.80 -0.19
N ASP A 48 -2.19 10.83 -0.77
CA ASP A 48 -3.52 11.31 -0.37
C ASP A 48 -4.63 10.25 -0.53
N TYR A 49 -4.39 9.25 -1.41
CA TYR A 49 -5.30 8.13 -1.60
C TYR A 49 -5.01 6.97 -0.63
N ILE A 50 -4.03 7.11 0.27
CA ILE A 50 -3.55 6.04 1.12
C ILE A 50 -3.76 6.38 2.60
N THR A 51 -4.47 5.52 3.31
CA THR A 51 -4.66 5.62 4.77
C THR A 51 -3.85 4.53 5.48
N VAL A 52 -3.07 4.91 6.49
CA VAL A 52 -2.30 3.98 7.32
C VAL A 52 -2.90 3.87 8.71
N LYS A 53 -3.18 2.66 9.15
CA LYS A 53 -3.53 2.33 10.54
C LYS A 53 -2.38 1.54 11.16
N GLY A 54 -1.79 2.13 12.21
CA GLY A 54 -0.69 1.50 12.96
C GLY A 54 -1.21 0.57 14.06
N GLY A 55 -0.59 -0.60 14.17
CA GLY A 55 -0.83 -1.65 15.19
C GLY A 55 0.33 -2.66 15.16
N GLU A 56 0.11 -3.92 15.57
CA GLU A 56 1.11 -5.00 15.40
C GLU A 56 1.45 -5.25 13.92
N GLU A 57 0.47 -5.04 13.02
CA GLU A 57 0.65 -5.05 11.57
C GLU A 57 0.28 -3.68 11.00
N VAL A 58 1.02 -3.22 9.98
CA VAL A 58 0.72 -1.93 9.34
C VAL A 58 -0.35 -2.15 8.28
N ASN A 59 -1.56 -1.69 8.58
CA ASN A 59 -2.69 -1.78 7.66
C ASN A 59 -2.73 -0.54 6.77
N VAL A 60 -2.77 -0.76 5.46
CA VAL A 60 -2.77 0.30 4.46
C VAL A 60 -4.02 0.15 3.59
N THR A 61 -4.83 1.20 3.52
CA THR A 61 -6.02 1.24 2.67
C THR A 61 -5.78 2.22 1.52
N ILE A 62 -5.97 1.79 0.28
CA ILE A 62 -5.74 2.59 -0.93
C ILE A 62 -7.08 2.81 -1.61
N SER A 63 -7.47 4.07 -1.77
CA SER A 63 -8.74 4.39 -2.40
C SER A 63 -8.72 4.14 -3.89
N THR A 64 -9.76 3.47 -4.40
CA THR A 64 -9.97 3.31 -5.86
C THR A 64 -10.24 4.64 -6.57
N SER A 65 -10.46 5.74 -5.84
CA SER A 65 -10.48 7.08 -6.42
C SER A 65 -9.16 7.47 -7.10
N VAL A 66 -8.05 6.79 -6.80
CA VAL A 66 -6.76 6.96 -7.48
C VAL A 66 -6.85 6.79 -9.00
N PHE A 67 -7.80 5.99 -9.50
CA PHE A 67 -8.04 5.84 -10.94
C PHE A 67 -8.38 7.17 -11.62
N LYS A 68 -9.03 8.10 -10.90
CA LYS A 68 -9.34 9.44 -11.41
C LYS A 68 -8.08 10.30 -11.62
N ALA A 69 -7.01 10.00 -10.89
CA ALA A 69 -5.71 10.64 -11.03
C ALA A 69 -4.81 9.94 -12.06
N GLY A 70 -5.32 8.96 -12.81
CA GLY A 70 -4.56 8.23 -13.84
C GLY A 70 -3.55 7.22 -13.29
N LYS A 71 -3.63 6.88 -12.00
CA LYS A 71 -2.81 5.84 -11.35
C LYS A 71 -3.68 4.66 -10.91
N THR A 72 -3.08 3.49 -10.79
CA THR A 72 -3.73 2.30 -10.26
C THR A 72 -3.28 2.01 -8.82
N PRO A 73 -4.11 1.35 -7.98
CA PRO A 73 -3.67 0.89 -6.67
C PRO A 73 -2.41 0.01 -6.77
N GLY A 74 -2.30 -0.83 -7.80
CA GLY A 74 -1.13 -1.68 -8.03
C GLY A 74 0.17 -0.90 -8.25
N GLU A 75 0.12 0.23 -8.96
CA GLU A 75 1.29 1.11 -9.11
C GLU A 75 1.71 1.73 -7.78
N LEU A 76 0.76 2.21 -6.97
CA LEU A 76 1.05 2.75 -5.65
C LEU A 76 1.64 1.68 -4.70
N ILE A 77 1.09 0.46 -4.73
CA ILE A 77 1.61 -0.67 -3.94
C ILE A 77 3.04 -1.00 -4.36
N ARG A 78 3.33 -0.98 -5.67
CA ARG A 78 4.68 -1.25 -6.19
C ARG A 78 5.67 -0.16 -5.81
N GLU A 79 5.30 1.12 -5.92
CA GLU A 79 6.13 2.25 -5.48
C GLU A 79 6.42 2.14 -3.97
N LEU A 80 5.39 1.84 -3.17
CA LEU A 80 5.51 1.64 -1.73
C LEU A 80 6.46 0.48 -1.40
N PHE A 81 6.32 -0.67 -2.07
CA PHE A 81 7.19 -1.82 -1.87
C PHE A 81 8.67 -1.49 -2.13
N ILE A 82 8.96 -0.75 -3.20
CA ILE A 82 10.34 -0.35 -3.54
C ILE A 82 10.93 0.53 -2.43
N LEU A 83 10.15 1.49 -1.92
CA LEU A 83 10.60 2.40 -0.87
C LEU A 83 10.78 1.69 0.48
N LEU A 84 9.92 0.73 0.79
CA LEU A 84 10.01 -0.03 2.03
C LEU A 84 11.23 -0.95 2.07
N ARG A 85 11.77 -1.39 0.93
CA ARG A 85 13.03 -2.14 0.86
C ARG A 85 14.26 -1.32 1.27
N ALA A 86 14.13 0.00 1.30
CA ALA A 86 15.17 0.91 1.77
C ALA A 86 15.06 1.23 3.27
N CYS A 87 14.04 0.70 3.93
CA CYS A 87 14.09 0.40 5.35
C CYS A 87 14.76 -0.99 5.55
#